data_AF-A0AAD7EHH4-F1
#
_entry.id   AF-A0AAD7EHH4-F1
#
_cell.length_a   1.000
_cell.length_b   1.000
_cell.length_c   1.000
_cell.angle_alpha   90.00
_cell.angle_beta   90.00
_cell.angle_gamma   90.00
#
_symmetry.space_group_name_H-M   'P 1'
#
loop_
_entity.id
_entity.type
_entity.pdbx_description
1 polymer ?
#
loop_
_entity_poly.entity_id
_entity_poly.type
_entity_poly.pdbx_seq_one_letter_code
_entity_poly.pdbx_strand_id
1 'polypeptide(L)'
;MRRAQSVRNYGRPSLAIGADDLGVLREGNESDEDILRRQLIDKDRENDRLRTQVEALQAQLSQRPPLETIQRLEKEYKSLDLLLDGTQRENERCMSEIERGKAREKMLERELAKLAGENWQTALDIGPTTAPTLSGRSMLHQRSNTLGTMPSPVLSHAQAQNTSAAEEPPNPAQRQLQIEQQQATLAHIEQVRMLIMGMEQRLQTREDKLVKSVERAESEGRRFEELRSEIADSS
;
A
#
# COMPACT_ATOMS: atom_id res chain seq x y z
N MET A 1 -16.75 18.43 19.05
CA MET A 1 -16.47 19.83 19.45
C MET A 1 -16.24 19.88 20.96
N ARG A 2 -15.01 20.16 21.41
CA ARG A 2 -14.73 20.42 22.83
C ARG A 2 -14.17 21.83 22.96
N ARG A 3 -14.92 22.72 23.64
CA ARG A 3 -14.50 24.09 23.97
C ARG A 3 -13.41 24.03 25.03
N ALA A 4 -12.21 24.50 24.71
CA ALA A 4 -11.18 24.80 25.70
C ALA A 4 -11.49 26.15 26.35
N GLN A 5 -11.70 26.18 27.67
CA GLN A 5 -11.79 27.41 28.44
C GLN A 5 -10.37 27.89 28.75
N SER A 6 -9.98 29.04 28.19
CA SER A 6 -8.75 29.74 28.56
C SER A 6 -9.07 30.70 29.71
N VAL A 7 -8.62 30.35 30.92
CA VAL A 7 -8.65 31.23 32.08
C VAL A 7 -7.49 32.21 31.92
N ARG A 8 -7.79 33.43 31.47
CA ARG A 8 -6.83 34.54 31.42
C ARG A 8 -6.74 35.21 32.80
N ASN A 9 -5.76 34.80 33.60
CA ASN A 9 -5.31 35.60 34.74
C ASN A 9 -4.39 36.72 34.24
N TYR A 10 -4.95 37.91 34.05
CA TYR A 10 -4.12 39.12 33.98
C TYR A 10 -3.80 39.54 35.41
N GLY A 11 -2.59 39.22 35.87
CA GLY A 11 -2.02 39.85 37.05
C GLY A 11 -1.91 41.35 36.80
N ARG A 12 -2.73 42.13 37.50
CA ARG A 12 -2.71 43.60 37.49
C ARG A 12 -1.39 44.05 38.14
N PRO A 13 -0.45 44.69 37.42
CA PRO A 13 0.72 45.27 38.08
C PRO A 13 0.24 46.50 38.83
N SER A 14 0.20 46.41 40.15
CA SER A 14 -0.04 47.55 41.03
C SER A 14 1.12 48.53 40.89
N LEU A 15 0.95 49.55 40.04
CA LEU A 15 1.73 50.80 40.12
C LEU A 15 1.30 51.51 41.40
N ALA A 16 1.95 51.18 42.51
CA ALA A 16 1.96 52.02 43.71
C ALA A 16 3.00 53.13 43.49
N ILE A 17 2.63 54.13 42.69
CA ILE A 17 3.29 55.44 42.66
C ILE A 17 2.36 56.36 43.45
N GLY A 18 2.71 56.64 44.70
CA GLY A 18 1.87 57.45 45.57
C GLY A 18 2.45 57.61 46.96
N ALA A 19 3.27 58.66 47.10
CA ALA A 19 3.54 59.43 48.31
C ALA A 19 4.20 58.71 49.49
N ASP A 20 5.51 58.94 49.66
CA ASP A 20 5.96 59.40 50.97
C ASP A 20 6.97 60.53 50.80
N ASP A 21 6.65 61.63 51.48
CA ASP A 21 7.29 62.92 51.47
C ASP A 21 8.50 62.87 52.43
N LEU A 22 9.55 63.64 52.15
CA LEU A 22 10.76 63.85 52.97
C LEU A 22 11.93 62.85 52.80
N GLY A 23 12.98 63.39 52.20
CA GLY A 23 14.33 63.18 52.71
C GLY A 23 15.05 61.95 52.18
N VAL A 24 15.77 62.15 51.08
CA VAL A 24 17.22 61.91 50.94
C VAL A 24 17.50 61.98 49.44
N LEU A 25 18.35 62.92 49.07
CA LEU A 25 18.99 63.02 47.76
C LEU A 25 19.69 61.69 47.46
N ARG A 26 18.98 60.75 46.83
CA ARG A 26 19.62 59.66 46.08
C ARG A 26 20.05 60.22 44.73
N GLU A 27 21.21 60.88 44.75
CA GLU A 27 22.01 61.09 43.56
C GLU A 27 22.44 59.70 43.05
N GLY A 28 21.75 59.21 42.02
CA GLY A 28 21.78 57.82 41.57
C GLY A 28 20.40 57.27 41.19
N ASN A 29 19.34 58.08 41.32
CA ASN A 29 17.98 57.71 40.95
C ASN A 29 17.76 57.85 39.43
N GLU A 30 17.63 56.72 38.74
CA GLU A 30 16.93 56.69 37.45
C GLU A 30 15.61 57.46 37.59
N SER A 31 15.34 58.40 36.69
CA SER A 31 14.06 59.12 36.66
C SER A 31 12.94 58.10 36.44
N ASP A 32 11.76 58.29 37.03
CA ASP A 32 10.59 57.45 36.75
C ASP A 32 10.33 57.33 35.23
N GLU A 33 10.67 58.37 34.48
CA GLU A 33 10.63 58.39 33.02
C GLU A 33 11.58 57.35 32.37
N ASP A 34 12.79 57.18 32.90
CA ASP A 34 13.76 56.22 32.38
C ASP A 34 13.34 54.77 32.69
N ILE A 35 12.73 54.54 33.86
CA ILE A 35 12.13 53.25 34.22
C ILE A 35 11.01 52.90 33.23
N LEU A 36 10.11 53.85 32.93
CA LEU A 36 9.03 53.66 31.98
C LEU A 36 9.53 53.41 30.55
N ARG A 37 10.58 54.13 30.11
CA ARG A 37 11.22 53.88 28.80
C ARG A 37 11.80 52.48 28.71
N ARG A 38 12.49 52.01 29.76
CA ARG A 38 13.04 50.66 29.82
C ARG A 38 11.95 49.59 29.79
N GLN A 39 10.89 49.77 30.58
CA GLN A 39 9.73 48.87 30.57
C GLN A 39 9.03 48.83 29.20
N LEU A 40 8.91 49.98 28.52
CA LEU A 40 8.33 50.04 27.18
C LEU A 40 9.17 49.24 26.18
N ILE A 41 10.50 49.41 26.19
CA ILE A 41 11.42 48.64 25.33
C ILE A 41 11.33 47.14 25.61
N ASP A 42 11.28 46.74 26.88
CA ASP A 42 11.16 45.33 27.24
C ASP A 42 9.81 44.74 26.80
N LYS A 43 8.74 45.55 26.86
CA LYS A 43 7.41 45.18 26.36
C LYS A 43 7.36 45.10 24.84
N ASP A 44 8.03 46.00 24.13
CA ASP A 44 8.12 45.94 22.66
C ASP A 44 8.90 44.69 22.21
N ARG A 45 10.03 44.39 22.86
CA ARG A 45 10.78 43.15 22.63
C ARG A 45 9.95 41.90 22.92
N GLU A 46 9.16 41.91 23.99
CA GLU A 46 8.23 40.83 24.31
C GLU A 46 7.14 40.71 23.23
N ASN A 47 6.61 41.84 22.74
CA ASN A 47 5.62 41.87 21.67
C ASN A 47 6.17 41.26 20.37
N ASP A 48 7.38 41.64 19.97
CA ASP A 48 8.06 41.12 18.77
C ASP A 48 8.31 39.62 18.87
N ARG A 49 8.74 39.13 20.04
CA ARG A 49 8.88 37.69 20.30
C ARG A 49 7.56 36.96 20.15
N LEU A 50 6.49 37.50 20.75
CA LEU A 50 5.16 36.89 20.67
C LEU A 50 4.63 36.89 19.23
N ARG A 51 4.82 37.97 18.48
CA ARG A 51 4.46 38.04 17.04
C ARG A 51 5.21 36.99 16.23
N THR A 52 6.52 36.90 16.42
CA THR A 52 7.35 35.89 15.76
C THR A 52 6.86 34.47 16.08
N GLN A 53 6.49 34.21 17.34
CA GLN A 53 5.94 32.91 17.75
C GLN A 53 4.57 32.64 17.11
N VAL A 54 3.69 33.65 17.03
CA VAL A 54 2.38 33.53 16.36
C VAL A 54 2.56 33.22 14.89
N GLU A 55 3.45 33.92 14.18
CA GLU A 55 3.75 33.67 12.77
C GLU A 55 4.32 32.26 12.56
N ALA A 56 5.25 31.82 13.42
CA ALA A 56 5.79 30.46 13.37
C ALA A 56 4.71 29.39 13.56
N LEU A 57 3.79 29.59 14.52
CA LEU A 57 2.68 28.67 14.77
C LEU A 57 1.67 28.67 13.61
N GLN A 58 1.39 29.82 13.02
CA GLN A 58 0.53 29.92 11.84
C GLN A 58 1.15 29.19 10.63
N ALA A 59 2.46 29.31 10.43
CA ALA A 59 3.17 28.58 9.39
C ALA A 59 3.14 27.06 9.63
N GLN A 60 3.24 26.59 10.88
CA GLN A 60 3.10 25.17 11.20
C GLN A 60 1.67 24.66 10.97
N LEU A 61 0.66 25.48 11.29
CA LEU A 61 -0.74 25.13 11.08
C LEU A 61 -1.10 25.06 9.59
N SER A 62 -0.57 25.95 8.77
CA SER A 62 -0.82 25.95 7.32
C SER A 62 -0.15 24.77 6.60
N GLN A 63 0.94 24.23 7.14
CA GLN A 63 1.60 23.03 6.63
C GLN A 63 0.87 21.73 6.97
N ARG A 64 -0.12 21.75 7.87
CA ARG A 64 -0.84 20.52 8.22
C ARG A 64 -1.74 20.08 7.06
N PRO A 65 -1.65 18.81 6.62
CA PRO A 65 -2.57 18.30 5.63
C PRO A 65 -4.02 18.33 6.16
N PRO A 66 -5.01 18.53 5.27
CA PRO A 66 -6.40 18.59 5.68
C PRO A 66 -6.83 17.23 6.25
N LEU A 67 -7.73 17.26 7.24
CA LEU A 67 -8.22 16.06 7.92
C LEU A 67 -8.82 15.03 6.95
N GLU A 68 -9.43 15.50 5.87
CA GLU A 68 -9.98 14.62 4.83
C GLU A 68 -8.90 13.76 4.16
N THR A 69 -7.72 14.32 3.90
CA THR A 69 -6.59 13.56 3.34
C THR A 69 -6.12 12.49 4.31
N ILE A 70 -6.04 12.82 5.60
CA ILE A 70 -5.66 11.84 6.64
C ILE A 70 -6.69 10.71 6.70
N GLN A 71 -7.99 11.04 6.73
CA GLN A 71 -9.06 10.04 6.75
C GLN A 71 -9.08 9.17 5.49
N ARG A 72 -8.75 9.74 4.32
CA ARG A 72 -8.63 8.99 3.07
C ARG A 72 -7.48 7.99 3.14
N LEU A 73 -6.31 8.44 3.62
CA LEU A 73 -5.14 7.57 3.81
C LEU A 73 -5.41 6.45 4.83
N GLU A 74 -6.09 6.75 5.93
CA GLU A 74 -6.49 5.73 6.92
C GLU A 74 -7.44 4.67 6.33
N LYS A 75 -8.36 5.08 5.46
CA LYS A 75 -9.27 4.14 4.76
C LYS A 75 -8.50 3.29 3.75
N GLU A 76 -7.60 3.89 2.98
CA GLU A 76 -6.76 3.18 2.01
C GLU A 76 -5.84 2.18 2.70
N TYR A 77 -5.21 2.57 3.81
CA TYR A 77 -4.39 1.68 4.63
C TYR A 77 -5.18 0.46 5.11
N LYS A 78 -6.38 0.67 5.68
CA LYS A 78 -7.27 -0.43 6.09
C LYS A 78 -7.68 -1.34 4.92
N SER A 79 -7.89 -0.75 3.75
CA SER A 79 -8.21 -1.51 2.53
C SER A 79 -7.03 -2.37 2.08
N LEU A 80 -5.81 -1.83 2.15
CA LEU A 80 -4.59 -2.55 1.80
C LEU A 80 -4.29 -3.68 2.79
N ASP A 81 -4.50 -3.45 4.09
CA ASP A 81 -4.35 -4.49 5.11
C ASP A 81 -5.31 -5.66 4.85
N LEU A 82 -6.59 -5.37 4.53
CA LEU A 82 -7.56 -6.41 4.20
C LEU A 82 -7.15 -7.23 2.96
N LEU A 83 -6.59 -6.55 1.94
CA LEU A 83 -6.10 -7.21 0.73
C LEU A 83 -4.86 -8.08 1.01
N LEU A 84 -3.95 -7.58 1.85
CA LEU A 84 -2.76 -8.30 2.27
C LEU A 84 -3.14 -9.59 3.01
N ASP A 85 -4.04 -9.49 3.99
CA ASP A 85 -4.56 -10.64 4.74
C ASP A 85 -5.24 -11.66 3.82
N GLY A 86 -6.03 -11.18 2.85
CA GLY A 86 -6.66 -12.02 1.83
C GLY A 86 -5.63 -12.78 0.98
N THR A 87 -4.58 -12.07 0.55
CA THR A 87 -3.49 -12.64 -0.28
C THR A 87 -2.66 -13.65 0.50
N GLN A 88 -2.35 -13.37 1.77
CA GLN A 88 -1.60 -14.29 2.63
C GLN A 88 -2.37 -15.58 2.86
N ARG A 89 -3.66 -15.49 3.18
CA ARG A 89 -4.54 -16.65 3.36
C ARG A 89 -4.60 -17.51 2.09
N GLU A 90 -4.67 -16.87 0.92
CA GLU A 90 -4.71 -17.59 -0.36
C GLU A 90 -3.36 -18.26 -0.68
N ASN A 91 -2.24 -17.59 -0.40
CA ASN A 91 -0.91 -18.18 -0.53
C ASN A 91 -0.74 -19.42 0.36
N GLU A 92 -1.21 -19.38 1.61
CA GLU A 92 -1.17 -20.52 2.53
C GLU A 92 -2.00 -21.71 2.01
N ARG A 93 -3.19 -21.44 1.47
CA ARG A 93 -4.03 -22.46 0.82
C ARG A 93 -3.31 -23.08 -0.38
N CYS A 94 -2.77 -22.26 -1.28
CA CYS A 94 -2.04 -22.71 -2.45
C CYS A 94 -0.82 -23.58 -2.07
N MET A 95 -0.05 -23.16 -1.06
CA MET A 95 1.07 -23.95 -0.55
C MET A 95 0.62 -25.32 -0.02
N SER A 96 -0.48 -25.36 0.74
CA SER A 96 -1.06 -26.61 1.24
C SER A 96 -1.53 -27.53 0.11
N GLU A 97 -2.10 -26.97 -0.96
CA GLU A 97 -2.51 -27.73 -2.14
C GLU A 97 -1.33 -28.31 -2.91
N ILE A 98 -0.26 -27.53 -3.08
CA ILE A 98 1.00 -27.98 -3.69
C ILE A 98 1.59 -29.14 -2.88
N GLU A 99 1.63 -29.03 -1.56
CA GLU A 99 2.14 -30.09 -0.68
C GLU A 99 1.32 -31.38 -0.79
N ARG A 100 -0.02 -31.26 -0.84
CA ARG A 100 -0.91 -32.40 -1.08
C ARG A 100 -0.68 -33.03 -2.45
N GLY A 101 -0.45 -32.22 -3.48
CA GLY A 101 -0.09 -32.66 -4.83
C GLY A 101 1.20 -33.48 -4.83
N LYS A 102 2.27 -32.94 -4.24
CA LYS A 102 3.57 -33.62 -4.08
C LYS A 102 3.46 -34.93 -3.30
N ALA A 103 2.65 -34.96 -2.23
CA ALA A 103 2.44 -36.17 -1.46
C ALA A 103 1.77 -37.28 -2.28
N ARG A 104 0.77 -36.91 -3.10
CA ARG A 104 0.09 -37.84 -4.02
C ARG A 104 1.03 -38.32 -5.13
N GLU A 105 1.78 -37.41 -5.74
CA GLU A 105 2.78 -37.75 -6.76
C GLU A 105 3.79 -38.77 -6.22
N LYS A 106 4.37 -38.50 -5.05
CA LYS A 106 5.30 -39.42 -4.37
C LYS A 106 4.67 -40.76 -4.01
N MET A 107 3.36 -40.83 -3.79
CA MET A 107 2.67 -42.11 -3.58
C MET A 107 2.58 -42.90 -4.88
N LEU A 108 2.16 -42.24 -5.97
CA LEU A 108 2.05 -42.86 -7.29
C LEU A 108 3.42 -43.32 -7.83
N GLU A 109 4.47 -42.52 -7.66
CA GLU A 109 5.84 -42.90 -8.02
C GLU A 109 6.31 -44.16 -7.28
N ARG A 110 5.96 -44.30 -6.00
CA ARG A 110 6.29 -45.52 -5.24
C ARG A 110 5.52 -46.74 -5.75
N GLU A 111 4.25 -46.61 -6.09
CA GLU A 111 3.47 -47.72 -6.64
C GLU A 111 3.95 -48.11 -8.04
N LEU A 112 4.31 -47.14 -8.89
CA LEU A 112 4.94 -47.40 -10.18
C LEU A 112 6.27 -48.14 -10.01
N ALA A 113 7.10 -47.72 -9.05
CA ALA A 113 8.35 -48.40 -8.75
C ALA A 113 8.14 -49.84 -8.26
N LYS A 114 7.07 -50.11 -7.47
CA LYS A 114 6.72 -51.48 -7.05
C LYS A 114 6.27 -52.36 -8.22
N LEU A 115 5.51 -51.82 -9.17
CA LEU A 115 4.91 -52.59 -10.26
C LEU A 115 5.86 -52.80 -11.46
N ALA A 116 6.63 -51.77 -11.82
CA ALA A 116 7.49 -51.76 -13.01
C ALA A 116 8.99 -51.66 -12.70
N GLY A 117 9.37 -51.69 -11.41
CA GLY A 117 10.75 -51.54 -10.94
C GLY A 117 11.20 -50.08 -10.82
N GLU A 118 12.38 -49.85 -10.22
CA GLU A 118 12.91 -48.49 -9.99
C GLU A 118 13.11 -47.68 -11.30
N ASN A 119 13.30 -48.38 -12.43
CA ASN A 119 13.45 -47.79 -13.76
C ASN A 119 12.12 -47.70 -14.53
N TRP A 120 10.99 -47.57 -13.85
CA TRP A 120 9.66 -47.53 -14.46
C TRP A 120 9.52 -46.46 -15.55
N GLN A 121 10.23 -45.33 -15.43
CA GLN A 121 10.26 -44.29 -16.45
C GLN A 121 10.83 -44.81 -17.78
N THR A 122 11.97 -45.49 -17.72
CA THR A 122 12.62 -46.11 -18.89
C THR A 122 11.84 -47.32 -19.40
N ALA A 123 11.29 -48.13 -18.49
CA ALA A 123 10.52 -49.33 -18.86
C ALA A 123 9.20 -48.98 -19.56
N LEU A 124 8.62 -47.82 -19.26
CA LEU A 124 7.38 -47.32 -19.86
C LEU A 124 7.63 -46.29 -20.98
N ASP A 125 8.89 -46.04 -21.38
CA ASP A 125 9.28 -44.97 -22.32
C ASP A 125 8.68 -43.60 -21.97
N ILE A 126 8.46 -43.35 -20.67
CA ILE A 126 8.06 -42.06 -20.15
C ILE A 126 9.35 -41.24 -20.07
N GLY A 127 9.71 -40.62 -21.20
CA GLY A 127 10.87 -39.75 -21.30
C GLY A 127 10.85 -38.73 -20.15
N PRO A 128 12.02 -38.32 -19.63
CA PRO A 128 12.10 -37.39 -18.52
C PRO A 128 11.26 -36.18 -18.86
N THR A 129 10.13 -36.04 -18.18
CA THR A 129 9.25 -34.91 -18.37
C THR A 129 10.06 -33.72 -17.88
N THR A 130 10.69 -33.03 -18.81
CA THR A 130 11.12 -31.64 -18.63
C THR A 130 9.85 -30.81 -18.52
N ALA A 131 9.06 -31.09 -17.49
CA ALA A 131 7.85 -30.37 -17.22
C ALA A 131 8.31 -28.97 -16.78
N PRO A 132 7.90 -27.90 -17.48
CA PRO A 132 7.71 -26.65 -16.76
C PRO A 132 6.68 -26.97 -15.69
N THR A 133 6.96 -26.63 -14.44
CA THR A 133 6.10 -26.89 -13.28
C THR A 133 4.64 -26.53 -13.54
N LEU A 134 3.85 -27.53 -13.92
CA LEU A 134 2.40 -27.49 -14.04
C LEU A 134 1.81 -27.97 -12.71
N SER A 135 1.93 -27.13 -11.68
CA SER A 135 0.86 -27.05 -10.68
C SER A 135 -0.29 -26.26 -11.32
N GLY A 136 -1.50 -26.78 -11.19
CA GLY A 136 -2.63 -26.48 -12.04
C GLY A 136 -2.98 -24.99 -12.19
N ARG A 137 -3.22 -24.60 -13.44
CA ARG A 137 -4.10 -23.51 -13.87
C ARG A 137 -3.77 -22.10 -13.34
N SER A 138 -2.69 -21.53 -13.86
CA SER A 138 -2.67 -20.10 -14.19
C SER A 138 -2.07 -19.92 -15.59
N MET A 139 -2.89 -20.23 -16.60
CA MET A 139 -2.61 -19.91 -17.99
C MET A 139 -3.08 -18.48 -18.25
N LEU A 140 -2.19 -17.53 -17.95
CA LEU A 140 -2.07 -16.19 -18.53
C LEU A 140 -1.22 -15.38 -17.56
N HIS A 141 0.09 -15.38 -17.74
CA HIS A 141 1.01 -14.26 -17.48
C HIS A 141 2.35 -14.68 -18.08
N GLN A 142 2.51 -14.39 -19.37
CA GLN A 142 3.81 -14.37 -20.02
C GLN A 142 4.61 -13.24 -19.36
N ARG A 143 5.41 -13.58 -18.34
CA ARG A 143 6.43 -12.67 -17.82
C ARG A 143 7.55 -12.63 -18.86
N SER A 144 7.62 -11.53 -19.62
CA SER A 144 8.80 -11.20 -20.41
C SER A 144 9.93 -10.87 -19.43
N ASN A 145 10.88 -11.80 -19.31
CA ASN A 145 12.12 -11.65 -18.58
C ASN A 145 13.23 -11.44 -19.62
N THR A 146 13.49 -10.19 -19.99
CA THR A 146 14.65 -9.81 -20.81
C THR A 146 15.73 -9.22 -19.90
N LEU A 147 16.44 -10.08 -19.18
CA LEU A 147 17.75 -9.78 -18.59
C LEU A 147 18.72 -10.88 -19.04
N GLY A 148 19.10 -10.79 -20.31
CA GLY A 148 20.18 -11.54 -20.93
C GLY A 148 21.08 -10.56 -21.67
N THR A 149 22.22 -10.26 -21.04
CA THR A 149 23.57 -10.12 -21.62
C THR A 149 23.67 -9.59 -23.07
N MET A 150 24.36 -8.44 -23.22
CA MET A 150 25.37 -8.05 -24.23
C MET A 150 25.32 -6.51 -24.49
N PRO A 151 26.37 -5.87 -25.03
CA PRO A 151 27.65 -5.54 -24.40
C PRO A 151 27.86 -4.01 -24.29
N SER A 152 28.68 -3.59 -23.32
CA SER A 152 29.17 -2.21 -23.22
C SER A 152 29.96 -1.75 -24.46
N PRO A 153 29.75 -0.52 -24.96
CA PRO A 153 30.80 0.29 -25.53
C PRO A 153 31.36 1.23 -24.46
N VAL A 154 32.57 0.91 -24.03
CA VAL A 154 33.71 1.79 -23.72
C VAL A 154 33.42 3.30 -23.56
N LEU A 155 33.63 3.77 -22.33
CA LEU A 155 34.17 5.07 -21.87
C LEU A 155 34.03 6.34 -22.75
N SER A 156 33.41 7.37 -22.17
CA SER A 156 33.96 8.74 -22.04
C SER A 156 33.24 9.44 -20.87
N HIS A 157 33.92 9.87 -19.81
CA HIS A 157 34.16 11.30 -19.48
C HIS A 157 32.87 12.16 -19.47
N ALA A 158 32.47 12.94 -18.47
CA ALA A 158 32.99 13.34 -17.18
C ALA A 158 31.86 14.13 -16.47
N GLN A 159 31.94 14.24 -15.14
CA GLN A 159 31.67 15.50 -14.42
C GLN A 159 30.26 16.10 -14.52
N ALA A 160 29.39 15.73 -13.56
CA ALA A 160 28.21 16.51 -13.23
C ALA A 160 28.62 17.88 -12.69
N GLN A 161 28.63 18.89 -13.56
CA GLN A 161 28.60 20.30 -13.19
C GLN A 161 27.24 20.89 -13.59
N ASN A 162 26.61 21.50 -12.59
CA ASN A 162 25.54 22.48 -12.74
C ASN A 162 25.88 23.49 -13.85
N THR A 163 25.07 23.55 -14.89
CA THR A 163 24.83 24.77 -15.66
C THR A 163 23.39 24.80 -16.16
N SER A 164 22.69 25.86 -15.76
CA SER A 164 21.42 26.30 -16.35
C SER A 164 21.62 26.58 -17.84
N ALA A 165 20.88 25.92 -18.73
CA ALA A 165 20.80 26.29 -20.13
C ALA A 165 19.49 25.81 -20.77
N ALA A 166 18.73 26.80 -21.27
CA ALA A 166 17.85 26.77 -22.42
C ALA A 166 16.99 25.51 -22.69
N GLU A 167 15.70 25.66 -22.43
CA GLU A 167 14.61 24.78 -22.86
C GLU A 167 14.46 24.83 -24.40
N GLU A 168 15.07 23.86 -25.08
CA GLU A 168 14.86 23.62 -26.51
C GLU A 168 13.55 22.82 -26.69
N PRO A 169 12.60 23.26 -27.54
CA PRO A 169 11.33 22.56 -27.69
C PRO A 169 11.55 21.16 -28.29
N PRO A 170 10.97 20.10 -27.71
CA PRO A 170 11.18 18.74 -28.19
C PRO A 170 10.62 18.58 -29.61
N ASN A 171 11.44 18.00 -30.48
CA ASN A 171 11.21 17.78 -31.90
C ASN A 171 9.82 17.12 -32.14
N PRO A 172 8.94 17.67 -33.02
CA PRO A 172 7.58 17.16 -33.24
C PRO A 172 7.52 15.68 -33.66
N ALA A 173 8.56 15.15 -34.30
CA ALA A 173 8.66 13.74 -34.66
C ALA A 173 8.73 12.79 -33.44
N GLN A 174 9.33 13.23 -32.32
CA GLN A 174 9.39 12.42 -31.09
C GLN A 174 8.05 12.42 -30.34
N ARG A 175 7.28 13.51 -30.42
CA ARG A 175 5.94 13.59 -29.82
C ARG A 175 4.94 12.65 -30.51
N GLN A 176 5.00 12.55 -31.84
CA GLN A 176 4.13 11.63 -32.59
C GLN A 176 4.38 10.17 -32.23
N LEU A 177 5.65 9.75 -32.13
CA LEU A 177 6.01 8.39 -31.72
C LEU A 177 5.57 8.08 -30.28
N GLN A 178 5.68 9.05 -29.36
CA GLN A 178 5.17 8.87 -27.98
C GLN A 178 3.65 8.73 -27.94
N ILE A 179 2.91 9.52 -28.71
CA ILE A 179 1.44 9.44 -28.76
C ILE A 179 1.00 8.07 -29.31
N GLU A 180 1.66 7.58 -30.35
CA GLU A 180 1.36 6.27 -30.93
C GLU A 180 1.67 5.12 -29.96
N GLN A 181 2.80 5.19 -29.24
CA GLN A 181 3.11 4.23 -28.16
C GLN A 181 2.09 4.28 -27.02
N GLN A 182 1.63 5.48 -26.62
CA GLN A 182 0.60 5.62 -25.59
C GLN A 182 -0.73 5.01 -26.05
N GLN A 183 -1.15 5.25 -27.30
CA GLN A 183 -2.35 4.66 -27.86
C GLN A 183 -2.26 3.13 -27.97
N ALA A 184 -1.12 2.59 -28.40
CA ALA A 184 -0.88 1.15 -28.42
C ALA A 184 -0.96 0.54 -27.02
N THR A 185 -0.43 1.24 -26.00
CA THR A 185 -0.51 0.81 -24.61
C THR A 185 -1.96 0.81 -24.11
N LEU A 186 -2.74 1.84 -24.43
CA LEU A 186 -4.16 1.91 -24.06
C LEU A 186 -4.98 0.81 -24.73
N ALA A 187 -4.77 0.54 -26.02
CA ALA A 187 -5.43 -0.56 -26.72
C ALA A 187 -5.10 -1.92 -26.11
N HIS A 188 -3.84 -2.13 -25.69
CA HIS A 188 -3.43 -3.34 -25.00
C HIS A 188 -4.13 -3.51 -23.64
N ILE A 189 -4.24 -2.42 -22.86
CA ILE A 189 -4.97 -2.42 -21.57
C ILE A 189 -6.45 -2.80 -21.79
N GLU A 190 -7.09 -2.27 -22.82
CA GLU A 190 -8.48 -2.57 -23.13
C GLU A 190 -8.69 -4.03 -23.55
N GLN A 191 -7.77 -4.58 -24.34
CA GLN A 191 -7.77 -5.99 -24.72
C GLN A 191 -7.64 -6.91 -23.49
N VAL A 192 -6.73 -6.59 -22.57
CA VAL A 192 -6.55 -7.33 -21.32
C VAL A 192 -7.81 -7.24 -20.46
N ARG A 193 -8.44 -6.06 -20.36
CA ARG A 193 -9.69 -5.86 -19.61
C ARG A 193 -10.83 -6.71 -20.16
N MET A 194 -11.01 -6.74 -21.48
CA MET A 194 -12.02 -7.58 -22.15
C MET A 194 -11.76 -9.08 -21.91
N LEU A 195 -10.49 -9.51 -21.93
CA LEU A 195 -10.12 -10.89 -21.65
C LEU A 195 -10.44 -11.29 -20.20
N ILE A 196 -10.08 -10.44 -19.23
CA ILE A 196 -10.37 -10.66 -17.80
C ILE A 196 -11.88 -10.80 -17.59
N MET A 197 -12.67 -9.86 -18.11
CA MET A 197 -14.13 -9.89 -17.99
C MET A 197 -14.74 -11.16 -18.62
N GLY A 198 -14.23 -11.57 -19.79
CA GLY A 198 -14.65 -12.83 -20.42
C GLY A 198 -14.23 -14.08 -19.67
N MET A 199 -13.08 -14.07 -18.99
CA MET A 199 -12.63 -15.16 -18.14
C MET A 199 -13.48 -15.27 -16.87
N GLU A 200 -13.75 -14.14 -16.23
CA GLU A 200 -14.59 -14.03 -15.03
C GLU A 200 -16.00 -14.59 -15.30
N GLN A 201 -16.63 -14.19 -16.41
CA GLN A 201 -17.94 -14.72 -16.81
C GLN A 201 -17.94 -16.24 -17.00
N ARG A 202 -16.90 -16.80 -17.63
CA ARG A 202 -16.77 -18.26 -17.80
C ARG A 202 -16.53 -18.98 -16.49
N LEU A 203 -15.80 -18.36 -15.56
CA LEU A 203 -15.49 -18.92 -14.25
C LEU A 203 -16.75 -18.95 -13.39
N GLN A 204 -17.52 -17.85 -13.35
CA GLN A 204 -18.83 -17.77 -12.70
C GLN A 204 -19.79 -18.85 -13.22
N THR A 205 -19.88 -19.01 -14.56
CA THR A 205 -20.76 -20.03 -15.16
C THR A 205 -20.37 -21.46 -14.76
N ARG A 206 -19.07 -21.72 -14.57
CA ARG A 206 -18.58 -23.03 -14.13
C ARG A 206 -18.85 -23.25 -12.65
N GLU A 207 -18.69 -22.22 -11.84
CA GLU A 207 -19.01 -22.25 -10.41
C GLU A 207 -20.49 -22.54 -10.20
N ASP A 208 -21.39 -21.82 -10.89
CA ASP A 208 -22.84 -22.07 -10.81
C ASP A 208 -23.21 -23.51 -11.20
N LYS A 209 -22.52 -24.08 -12.19
CA LYS A 209 -22.72 -25.48 -12.61
C LYS A 209 -22.19 -26.46 -11.57
N LEU A 210 -21.05 -26.17 -10.96
CA LEU A 210 -20.45 -27.01 -9.93
C LEU A 210 -21.31 -27.02 -8.67
N VAL A 211 -21.77 -25.85 -8.22
CA VAL A 211 -22.70 -25.71 -7.08
C VAL A 211 -23.96 -26.55 -7.31
N LYS A 212 -24.60 -26.42 -8.48
CA LYS A 212 -25.77 -27.24 -8.83
C LYS A 212 -25.48 -28.75 -8.87
N SER A 213 -24.27 -29.14 -9.28
CA SER A 213 -23.87 -30.55 -9.30
C SER A 213 -23.66 -31.09 -7.88
N VAL A 214 -23.07 -30.28 -6.99
CA VAL A 214 -22.89 -30.63 -5.57
C VAL A 214 -24.23 -30.73 -4.87
N GLU A 215 -25.12 -29.75 -5.04
CA GLU A 215 -26.48 -29.79 -4.48
C GLU A 215 -27.25 -31.04 -4.92
N ARG A 216 -27.13 -31.43 -6.20
CA ARG A 216 -27.74 -32.68 -6.69
C ARG A 216 -27.15 -33.90 -6.00
N ALA A 217 -25.81 -34.00 -5.93
CA ALA A 217 -25.14 -35.12 -5.29
C ALA A 217 -25.47 -35.22 -3.79
N GLU A 218 -25.55 -34.11 -3.08
CA GLU A 218 -25.98 -34.06 -1.68
C GLU A 218 -27.44 -34.50 -1.52
N SER A 219 -28.33 -34.08 -2.41
CA SER A 219 -29.74 -34.48 -2.37
C SER A 219 -29.92 -35.99 -2.63
N GLU A 220 -29.13 -36.57 -3.54
CA GLU A 220 -29.11 -38.01 -3.78
C GLU A 220 -28.52 -38.76 -2.59
N GLY A 221 -27.44 -38.23 -1.99
CA GLY A 221 -26.84 -38.78 -0.77
C GLY A 221 -27.84 -38.87 0.40
N ARG A 222 -28.60 -37.81 0.64
CA ARG A 222 -29.66 -37.80 1.67
C ARG A 222 -30.73 -38.86 1.41
N ARG A 223 -31.19 -39.00 0.15
CA ARG A 223 -32.17 -40.04 -0.23
C ARG A 223 -31.64 -41.46 0.02
N PHE A 224 -30.36 -41.71 -0.27
CA PHE A 224 -29.75 -43.01 0.00
C PHE A 224 -29.60 -43.28 1.51
N GLU A 225 -29.31 -42.27 2.32
CA GLU A 225 -29.28 -42.41 3.78
C GLU A 225 -30.67 -42.72 4.36
N GLU A 226 -31.72 -42.06 3.87
CA GLU A 226 -33.11 -42.33 4.26
C GLU A 226 -33.52 -43.77 3.94
N LEU A 227 -33.30 -44.23 2.70
CA LEU A 227 -33.56 -45.61 2.29
C LEU A 227 -32.77 -46.64 3.12
N ARG A 228 -31.52 -46.30 3.47
CA ARG A 228 -30.69 -47.16 4.31
C ARG A 228 -31.23 -47.26 5.74
N SER A 229 -31.75 -46.16 6.30
CA SER A 229 -32.39 -46.15 7.61
C SER A 229 -33.65 -47.03 7.61
N GLU A 230 -34.51 -46.90 6.60
CA GLU A 230 -35.74 -47.71 6.48
C GLU A 230 -35.44 -49.21 6.42
N ILE A 231 -34.42 -49.62 5.66
CA ILE A 231 -34.01 -51.04 5.58
C ILE A 231 -33.48 -51.55 6.93
N ALA A 232 -32.69 -50.73 7.63
CA ALA A 232 -32.15 -51.08 8.94
C ALA A 232 -33.24 -51.21 10.01
N ASP A 233 -34.27 -50.36 9.96
CA ASP A 233 -35.40 -50.39 10.90
C ASP A 233 -36.41 -51.53 10.61
N SER A 234 -36.34 -52.13 9.41
CA SER A 234 -37.24 -53.20 8.96
C SER A 234 -36.72 -54.63 9.21
N SER A 235 -35.51 -54.79 9.75
CA SER A 235 -34.84 -56.09 10.02
C SER A 235 -34.70 -56.37 11.51
#